data_AF-A0A7X3K585-F1
#
_entry.id   AF-A0A7X3K585-F1
#
_cell.length_a   1.000
_cell.length_b   1.000
_cell.length_c   1.000
_cell.angle_alpha   90.00
_cell.angle_beta   90.00
_cell.angle_gamma   90.00
#
_symmetry.space_group_name_H-M   'P 1'
#
loop_
_entity.id
_entity.type
_entity.pdbx_description
1 polymer ?
#
loop_
_entity_poly.entity_id
_entity_poly.type
_entity_poly.pdbx_seq_one_letter_code
_entity_poly.pdbx_strand_id
1 'polypeptide(L)'
;MLEGEEESIVEYLQLRDDLVRIDGRYRSPSSAYGTMYRFLRDHREDANFEAIRAILARHITANYPGQATLFGERVVPREYSSIKALGESKHIDPQRIRLMLRHQPSLTERPKGLRGRAVISPSSAKIIVASITNGSTEAQLRRILGARVFQVRALLELGAIPLVGRRGEESLYSRSHAIDILTKVIGRSSVDPSEINSLEENQSNSIQAIATDQKILELILAGKVRTGFRSGQKKGLSGLLVSRADLIASVDEEDRGLTGVQIAKRLRVSDAVLSDLYQVGALPRPSIRTARGFKLTPVSTVRAFEAQYATLREIANGLGLSTNGAMKVLKAKKISALPLPCGRYSVFERADIANIIR
;
A
#
# COMPACT_ATOMS: atom_id res chain seq x y z
N MET A 1 15.17 -56.89 11.44
CA MET A 1 15.64 -55.53 11.76
C MET A 1 15.23 -55.30 13.20
N LEU A 2 16.19 -55.04 14.08
CA LEU A 2 15.93 -54.79 15.50
C LEU A 2 15.38 -53.37 15.66
N GLU A 3 14.45 -53.11 16.57
CA GLU A 3 13.77 -51.80 16.70
C GLU A 3 14.75 -50.61 16.86
N GLY A 4 15.94 -50.82 17.44
CA GLY A 4 16.97 -49.78 17.56
C GLY A 4 17.75 -49.45 16.26
N GLU A 5 17.69 -50.32 15.24
CA GLU A 5 18.39 -50.09 13.96
C GLU A 5 17.65 -49.06 13.10
N GLU A 6 16.31 -49.05 13.15
CA GLU A 6 15.50 -48.07 12.40
C GLU A 6 15.69 -46.65 12.94
N GLU A 7 15.71 -46.49 14.27
CA GLU A 7 15.92 -45.20 14.92
C GLU A 7 17.29 -44.60 14.57
N SER A 8 18.34 -45.42 14.58
CA SER A 8 19.70 -44.99 14.21
C SER A 8 19.77 -44.52 12.75
N ILE A 9 19.09 -45.21 11.83
CA ILE A 9 19.01 -44.79 10.43
C ILE A 9 18.28 -43.45 10.32
N VAL A 10 17.14 -43.29 10.99
CA VAL A 10 16.36 -42.03 10.97
C VAL A 10 17.18 -40.87 11.55
N GLU A 11 17.90 -41.08 12.64
CA GLU A 11 18.77 -40.07 13.26
C GLU A 11 19.89 -39.66 12.31
N TYR A 12 20.55 -40.63 11.65
CA TYR A 12 21.55 -40.35 10.62
C TYR A 12 20.98 -39.52 9.46
N LEU A 13 19.77 -39.85 8.99
CA LEU A 13 19.10 -39.10 7.92
C LEU A 13 18.75 -37.66 8.34
N GLN A 14 18.36 -37.45 9.60
CA GLN A 14 18.11 -36.11 10.15
C GLN A 14 19.40 -35.30 10.24
N LEU A 15 20.48 -35.89 10.78
CA LEU A 15 21.80 -35.26 10.85
C LEU A 15 22.30 -34.87 9.46
N ARG A 16 22.11 -35.75 8.46
CA ARG A 16 22.49 -35.49 7.08
C ARG A 16 21.71 -34.32 6.49
N ASP A 17 20.41 -34.24 6.75
CA ASP A 17 19.59 -33.09 6.32
C ASP A 17 20.06 -31.80 6.98
N ASP A 18 20.45 -31.82 8.25
CA ASP A 18 20.99 -30.65 8.95
C ASP A 18 22.32 -30.16 8.34
N LEU A 19 23.22 -31.07 7.98
CA LEU A 19 24.45 -30.73 7.26
C LEU A 19 24.15 -30.17 5.86
N VAL A 20 23.24 -30.80 5.13
CA VAL A 20 22.79 -30.37 3.80
C VAL A 20 22.12 -28.99 3.84
N ARG A 21 21.44 -28.66 4.95
CA ARG A 21 20.79 -27.36 5.19
C ARG A 21 21.80 -26.22 5.38
N ILE A 22 22.97 -26.49 5.99
CA ILE A 22 24.03 -25.48 6.22
C ILE A 22 24.64 -25.02 4.89
N ASP A 23 24.84 -25.94 3.94
CA ASP A 23 25.49 -25.62 2.66
C ASP A 23 24.56 -24.98 1.62
N GLY A 24 23.23 -25.09 1.76
CA GLY A 24 22.24 -24.40 0.92
C GLY A 24 22.22 -24.79 -0.58
N ARG A 25 23.05 -25.74 -1.01
CA ARG A 25 23.29 -26.06 -2.45
C ARG A 25 22.49 -27.24 -3.00
N TYR A 26 21.89 -28.07 -2.17
CA TYR A 26 21.31 -29.33 -2.60
C TYR A 26 19.86 -29.18 -3.08
N ARG A 27 19.61 -29.53 -4.34
CA ARG A 27 18.30 -29.36 -5.03
C ARG A 27 17.50 -30.66 -5.18
N SER A 28 18.10 -31.83 -4.95
CA SER A 28 17.46 -33.15 -5.11
C SER A 28 17.86 -34.15 -4.01
N PRO A 29 17.05 -35.19 -3.74
CA PRO A 29 17.43 -36.27 -2.84
C PRO A 29 18.75 -36.95 -3.24
N SER A 30 18.98 -37.15 -4.55
CA SER A 30 20.23 -37.71 -5.05
C SER A 30 21.46 -36.88 -4.67
N SER A 31 21.32 -35.56 -4.60
CA SER A 31 22.39 -34.66 -4.21
C SER A 31 22.61 -34.64 -2.69
N ALA A 32 21.54 -34.73 -1.89
CA ALA A 32 21.60 -34.69 -0.43
C ALA A 32 22.18 -35.98 0.19
N TYR A 33 21.74 -37.13 -0.33
CA TYR A 33 22.13 -38.45 0.18
C TYR A 33 23.23 -39.12 -0.64
N GLY A 34 23.63 -38.51 -1.77
CA GLY A 34 24.84 -38.84 -2.53
C GLY A 34 24.96 -40.32 -2.89
N THR A 35 26.06 -40.94 -2.44
CA THR A 35 26.40 -42.34 -2.73
C THR A 35 25.37 -43.31 -2.18
N MET A 36 24.80 -43.06 -1.00
CA MET A 36 23.77 -43.94 -0.42
C MET A 36 22.53 -44.01 -1.30
N TYR A 37 22.05 -42.86 -1.81
CA TYR A 37 20.90 -42.83 -2.71
C TYR A 37 21.18 -43.55 -4.03
N ARG A 38 22.38 -43.35 -4.62
CA ARG A 38 22.78 -44.05 -5.84
C ARG A 38 22.86 -45.55 -5.63
N PHE A 39 23.51 -45.99 -4.55
CA PHE A 39 23.64 -47.40 -4.19
C PHE A 39 22.27 -48.08 -4.07
N LEU A 40 21.35 -47.50 -3.30
CA LEU A 40 20.01 -48.06 -3.11
C LEU A 40 19.16 -48.05 -4.38
N ARG A 41 19.34 -47.05 -5.26
CA ARG A 41 18.71 -47.00 -6.57
C ARG A 41 19.24 -48.09 -7.50
N ASP A 42 20.56 -48.29 -7.51
CA ASP A 42 21.21 -49.23 -8.43
C ASP A 42 20.95 -50.69 -8.01
N HIS A 43 20.64 -50.94 -6.73
CA HIS A 43 20.25 -52.26 -6.18
C HIS A 43 18.74 -52.39 -5.92
N ARG A 44 17.89 -51.76 -6.74
CA ARG A 44 16.43 -51.75 -6.53
C ARG A 44 15.77 -53.14 -6.50
N GLU A 45 16.37 -54.14 -7.16
CA GLU A 45 15.81 -55.50 -7.28
C GLU A 45 16.22 -56.41 -6.11
N ASP A 46 17.17 -55.98 -5.28
CA ASP A 46 17.61 -56.74 -4.12
C ASP A 46 16.68 -56.49 -2.93
N ALA A 47 15.99 -57.55 -2.50
CA ALA A 47 15.02 -57.54 -1.39
C ALA A 47 15.67 -57.21 -0.04
N ASN A 48 16.97 -57.44 0.14
CA ASN A 48 17.66 -57.18 1.41
C ASN A 48 17.71 -55.68 1.74
N PHE A 49 17.64 -54.82 0.74
CA PHE A 49 17.66 -53.37 0.92
C PHE A 49 16.26 -52.73 0.96
N GLU A 50 15.19 -53.53 0.89
CA GLU A 50 13.82 -53.01 0.80
C GLU A 50 13.42 -52.19 2.02
N ALA A 51 13.73 -52.66 3.23
CA ALA A 51 13.44 -51.93 4.45
C ALA A 51 14.17 -50.57 4.53
N ILE A 52 15.45 -50.53 4.12
CA ILE A 52 16.23 -49.28 4.08
C ILE A 52 15.70 -48.33 3.00
N ARG A 53 15.32 -48.85 1.83
CA ARG A 53 14.65 -48.08 0.77
C ARG A 53 13.34 -47.49 1.27
N ALA A 54 12.52 -48.25 1.99
CA ALA A 54 11.25 -47.79 2.54
C ALA A 54 11.45 -46.66 3.57
N ILE A 55 12.42 -46.79 4.48
CA ILE A 55 12.77 -45.76 5.48
C ILE A 55 13.24 -44.49 4.77
N LEU A 56 14.19 -44.63 3.83
CA LEU A 56 14.71 -43.49 3.08
C LEU A 56 13.64 -42.85 2.18
N ALA A 57 12.76 -43.63 1.55
CA ALA A 57 11.65 -43.13 0.75
C ALA A 57 10.66 -42.34 1.60
N ARG A 58 10.30 -42.85 2.79
CA ARG A 58 9.44 -42.15 3.76
C ARG A 58 10.08 -40.84 4.20
N HIS A 59 11.37 -40.86 4.54
CA HIS A 59 12.12 -39.68 4.96
C HIS A 59 12.25 -38.64 3.83
N ILE A 60 12.59 -39.07 2.62
CA ILE A 60 12.67 -38.19 1.43
C ILE A 60 11.29 -37.59 1.13
N THR A 61 10.23 -38.39 1.18
CA THR A 61 8.86 -37.90 0.91
C THR A 61 8.42 -36.90 1.98
N ALA A 62 8.90 -37.06 3.22
CA ALA A 62 8.63 -36.12 4.30
C ALA A 62 9.36 -34.78 4.12
N ASN A 63 10.62 -34.81 3.65
CA ASN A 63 11.53 -33.66 3.65
C ASN A 63 11.78 -33.03 2.25
N TYR A 64 11.39 -33.70 1.16
CA TYR A 64 11.61 -33.29 -0.23
C TYR A 64 10.30 -33.41 -1.03
N PRO A 65 9.31 -32.52 -0.85
CA PRO A 65 8.04 -32.61 -1.56
C PRO A 65 8.20 -32.40 -3.08
N GLY A 66 7.35 -33.07 -3.85
CA GLY A 66 7.31 -32.99 -5.31
C GLY A 66 8.22 -33.97 -6.07
N GLN A 67 8.71 -35.03 -5.42
CA GLN A 67 9.39 -36.13 -6.12
C GLN A 67 8.36 -37.02 -6.81
N ALA A 68 8.44 -37.14 -8.14
CA ALA A 68 7.57 -38.01 -8.92
C ALA A 68 8.00 -39.48 -8.85
N THR A 69 9.30 -39.72 -8.60
CA THR A 69 9.90 -41.05 -8.61
C THR A 69 11.02 -41.12 -7.57
N LEU A 70 11.03 -42.16 -6.73
CA LEU A 70 12.14 -42.50 -5.85
C LEU A 70 12.59 -43.93 -6.16
N PHE A 71 13.89 -44.14 -6.33
CA PHE A 71 14.46 -45.45 -6.69
C PHE A 71 13.89 -46.11 -7.96
N GLY A 72 13.25 -45.33 -8.84
CA GLY A 72 12.57 -45.85 -10.04
C GLY A 72 11.08 -46.14 -9.85
N GLU A 73 10.58 -46.09 -8.62
CA GLU A 73 9.17 -46.28 -8.29
C GLU A 73 8.42 -44.96 -8.19
N ARG A 74 7.16 -44.96 -8.65
CA ARG A 74 6.30 -43.79 -8.59
C ARG A 74 5.80 -43.60 -7.16
N VAL A 75 6.25 -42.52 -6.53
CA VAL A 75 5.81 -42.19 -5.17
C VAL A 75 4.51 -41.40 -5.24
N VAL A 76 3.54 -41.75 -4.40
CA VAL A 76 2.32 -40.96 -4.23
C VAL A 76 2.74 -39.58 -3.71
N PRO A 77 2.58 -38.50 -4.51
CA PRO A 77 3.04 -37.19 -4.09
C PRO A 77 2.30 -36.80 -2.80
N ARG A 78 3.03 -36.31 -1.80
CA ARG A 78 2.41 -35.62 -0.67
C ARG A 78 1.55 -34.46 -1.19
N GLU A 79 0.52 -34.10 -0.46
CA GLU A 79 -0.40 -32.99 -0.77
C GLU A 79 0.31 -31.65 -1.03
N TYR A 80 1.55 -31.49 -0.57
CA TYR A 80 2.30 -30.25 -0.71
C TYR A 80 3.06 -30.17 -2.05
N SER A 81 2.80 -29.11 -2.80
CA SER A 81 3.56 -28.77 -4.01
C SER A 81 4.67 -27.77 -3.68
N SER A 82 5.86 -27.99 -4.23
CA SER A 82 6.87 -26.92 -4.25
C SER A 82 6.37 -25.77 -5.16
N ILE A 83 6.79 -24.54 -4.87
CA ILE A 83 6.45 -23.37 -5.73
C ILE A 83 6.84 -23.64 -7.20
N LYS A 84 8.00 -24.27 -7.42
CA LYS A 84 8.49 -24.58 -8.77
C LYS A 84 7.57 -25.55 -9.49
N ALA A 85 7.24 -26.68 -8.84
CA ALA A 85 6.34 -27.68 -9.40
C ALA A 85 4.93 -27.12 -9.66
N LEU A 86 4.41 -26.29 -8.74
CA LEU A 86 3.13 -25.62 -8.92
C LEU A 86 3.16 -24.69 -10.14
N GLY A 87 4.23 -23.89 -10.28
CA GLY A 87 4.42 -22.99 -11.42
C GLY A 87 4.49 -23.73 -12.75
N GLU A 88 5.26 -24.82 -12.81
CA GLU A 88 5.36 -25.69 -13.99
C GLU A 88 3.98 -26.30 -14.34
N SER A 89 3.26 -26.85 -13.36
CA SER A 89 1.97 -27.53 -13.59
C SER A 89 0.82 -26.61 -14.01
N LYS A 90 0.89 -25.31 -13.67
CA LYS A 90 -0.16 -24.32 -13.96
C LYS A 90 0.26 -23.28 -14.97
N HIS A 91 1.46 -23.40 -15.55
CA HIS A 91 2.05 -22.41 -16.43
C HIS A 91 2.08 -21.00 -15.82
N ILE A 92 2.41 -20.92 -14.52
CA ILE A 92 2.54 -19.67 -13.76
C ILE A 92 4.00 -19.49 -13.37
N ASP A 93 4.54 -18.29 -13.57
CA ASP A 93 5.89 -17.95 -13.12
C ASP A 93 6.03 -18.13 -11.59
N PRO A 94 6.98 -18.97 -11.11
CA PRO A 94 7.27 -19.15 -9.69
C PRO A 94 7.44 -17.85 -8.88
N GLN A 95 7.96 -16.77 -9.48
CA GLN A 95 8.10 -15.47 -8.81
C GLN A 95 6.75 -14.83 -8.48
N ARG A 96 5.71 -15.06 -9.31
CA ARG A 96 4.35 -14.57 -9.02
C ARG A 96 3.75 -15.29 -7.82
N ILE A 97 3.94 -16.60 -7.74
CA ILE A 97 3.51 -17.40 -6.59
C ILE A 97 4.23 -16.93 -5.32
N ARG A 98 5.55 -16.66 -5.40
CA ARG A 98 6.31 -16.08 -4.26
C ARG A 98 5.81 -14.71 -3.84
N LEU A 99 5.49 -13.83 -4.79
CA LEU A 99 4.97 -12.50 -4.51
C LEU A 99 3.61 -12.60 -3.78
N MET A 100 2.71 -13.47 -4.25
CA MET A 100 1.44 -13.77 -3.58
C MET A 100 1.65 -14.24 -2.14
N LEU A 101 2.55 -15.20 -1.92
CA LEU A 101 2.85 -15.71 -0.58
C LEU A 101 3.45 -14.65 0.35
N ARG A 102 4.20 -13.67 -0.17
CA ARG A 102 4.70 -12.53 0.64
C ARG A 102 3.56 -11.65 1.14
N HIS A 103 2.51 -11.47 0.32
CA HIS A 103 1.34 -10.68 0.69
C HIS A 103 0.31 -11.48 1.52
N GLN A 104 0.35 -12.81 1.44
CA GLN A 104 -0.54 -13.70 2.18
C GLN A 104 0.27 -14.79 2.91
N PRO A 105 1.01 -14.42 3.97
CA PRO A 105 1.88 -15.37 4.68
C PRO A 105 1.12 -16.58 5.23
N SER A 106 -0.17 -16.38 5.57
CA SER A 106 -1.08 -17.42 6.07
C SER A 106 -1.34 -18.56 5.09
N LEU A 107 -1.13 -18.36 3.79
CA LEU A 107 -1.24 -19.42 2.78
C LEU A 107 0.04 -20.25 2.64
N THR A 108 1.09 -19.87 3.36
CA THR A 108 2.31 -20.66 3.45
C THR A 108 2.24 -21.53 4.69
N GLU A 109 2.10 -22.84 4.49
CA GLU A 109 2.40 -23.77 5.56
C GLU A 109 3.91 -23.97 5.60
N ARG A 110 4.50 -23.83 6.79
CA ARG A 110 5.84 -24.33 7.06
C ARG A 110 5.68 -25.60 7.90
N PRO A 111 5.55 -26.79 7.28
CA PRO A 111 5.57 -28.02 8.05
C PRO A 111 6.86 -28.06 8.89
N LYS A 112 6.74 -28.45 10.16
CA LYS A 112 7.90 -28.67 11.04
C LYS A 112 8.85 -29.64 10.32
N GLY A 113 10.09 -29.20 10.05
CA GLY A 113 11.11 -29.98 9.33
C GLY A 113 11.48 -29.45 7.94
N LEU A 114 10.62 -28.68 7.27
CA LEU A 114 10.90 -28.11 5.93
C LEU A 114 11.50 -26.70 6.03
N ARG A 115 12.69 -26.56 6.61
CA ARG A 115 13.41 -25.28 6.68
C ARG A 115 14.07 -24.98 5.34
N GLY A 116 13.74 -23.83 4.73
CA GLY A 116 14.39 -23.31 3.51
C GLY A 116 13.67 -23.55 2.18
N ARG A 117 12.61 -24.36 2.14
CA ARG A 117 11.78 -24.56 0.94
C ARG A 117 10.33 -24.20 1.24
N ALA A 118 9.83 -23.15 0.58
CA ALA A 118 8.42 -22.80 0.66
C ALA A 118 7.60 -23.87 -0.07
N VAL A 119 6.72 -24.53 0.69
CA VAL A 119 5.81 -25.57 0.22
C VAL A 119 4.40 -25.08 0.40
N ILE A 120 3.51 -25.44 -0.51
CA ILE A 120 2.14 -24.94 -0.53
C ILE A 120 1.21 -26.15 -0.48
N SER A 121 0.26 -26.16 0.46
CA SER A 121 -0.82 -27.16 0.50
C SER A 121 -1.69 -27.07 -0.76
N PRO A 122 -2.40 -28.14 -1.18
CA PRO A 122 -3.19 -28.10 -2.41
C PRO A 122 -4.33 -27.08 -2.33
N SER A 123 -4.91 -26.91 -1.15
CA SER A 123 -5.94 -25.90 -0.86
C SER A 123 -5.39 -24.48 -1.08
N SER A 124 -4.26 -24.14 -0.47
CA SER A 124 -3.57 -22.87 -0.64
C SER A 124 -3.12 -22.65 -2.10
N ALA A 125 -2.64 -23.70 -2.77
CA ALA A 125 -2.24 -23.66 -4.17
C ALA A 125 -3.42 -23.31 -5.08
N LYS A 126 -4.60 -23.91 -4.86
CA LYS A 126 -5.83 -23.57 -5.59
C LYS A 126 -6.20 -22.10 -5.41
N ILE A 127 -6.12 -21.58 -4.18
CA ILE A 127 -6.42 -20.18 -3.87
C ILE A 127 -5.45 -19.22 -4.58
N ILE A 128 -4.15 -19.52 -4.54
CA ILE A 128 -3.11 -18.68 -5.19
C ILE A 128 -3.27 -18.70 -6.71
N VAL A 129 -3.43 -19.89 -7.30
CA VAL A 129 -3.62 -20.04 -8.75
C VAL A 129 -4.88 -19.29 -9.19
N ALA A 130 -6.00 -19.47 -8.49
CA ALA A 130 -7.22 -18.73 -8.79
C ALA A 130 -7.03 -17.21 -8.66
N SER A 131 -6.30 -16.75 -7.63
CA SER A 131 -6.03 -15.32 -7.40
C SER A 131 -5.18 -14.71 -8.51
N ILE A 132 -4.15 -15.42 -8.98
CA ILE A 132 -3.28 -14.97 -10.07
C ILE A 132 -4.02 -14.97 -11.40
N THR A 133 -4.75 -16.05 -11.69
CA THR A 133 -5.51 -16.20 -12.95
C THR A 133 -6.65 -15.20 -13.04
N ASN A 134 -7.31 -14.89 -11.92
CA ASN A 134 -8.39 -13.91 -11.86
C ASN A 134 -7.90 -12.49 -11.53
N GLY A 135 -6.59 -12.25 -11.52
CA GLY A 135 -6.01 -10.94 -11.31
C GLY A 135 -6.48 -9.94 -12.36
N SER A 136 -6.67 -8.68 -11.95
CA SER A 136 -7.12 -7.60 -12.83
C SER A 136 -6.08 -6.49 -12.93
N THR A 137 -5.88 -5.94 -14.11
CA THR A 137 -5.05 -4.74 -14.31
C THR A 137 -5.74 -3.50 -13.72
N GLU A 138 -5.00 -2.40 -13.53
CA GLU A 138 -5.58 -1.12 -13.07
C GLU A 138 -6.74 -0.65 -13.98
N ALA A 139 -6.59 -0.82 -15.30
CA ALA A 139 -7.63 -0.47 -16.26
C ALA A 139 -8.90 -1.35 -16.12
N GLN A 140 -8.74 -2.64 -15.81
CA GLN A 140 -9.86 -3.54 -15.54
C GLN A 140 -10.53 -3.21 -14.20
N LEU A 141 -9.74 -2.96 -13.15
CA LEU A 141 -10.26 -2.53 -11.84
C LEU A 141 -11.08 -1.25 -11.96
N ARG A 142 -10.62 -0.29 -12.77
CA ARG A 142 -11.36 0.95 -13.04
C ARG A 142 -12.77 0.69 -13.56
N ARG A 143 -12.92 -0.28 -14.47
CA ARG A 143 -14.23 -0.69 -15.02
C ARG A 143 -15.06 -1.41 -13.97
N ILE A 144 -14.46 -2.34 -13.22
CA ILE A 144 -15.13 -3.12 -12.17
C ILE A 144 -15.69 -2.20 -11.08
N LEU A 145 -14.87 -1.27 -10.60
CA LEU A 145 -15.23 -0.34 -9.52
C LEU A 145 -16.11 0.82 -9.98
N GLY A 146 -16.29 1.00 -11.30
CA GLY A 146 -16.91 2.21 -11.86
C GLY A 146 -16.21 3.48 -11.34
N ALA A 147 -14.88 3.46 -11.28
CA ALA A 147 -14.05 4.47 -10.63
C ALA A 147 -13.23 5.28 -11.64
N ARG A 148 -12.65 6.40 -11.21
CA ARG A 148 -11.64 7.14 -11.97
C ARG A 148 -10.23 6.60 -11.67
N VAL A 149 -9.25 6.93 -12.52
CA VAL A 149 -7.87 6.43 -12.40
C VAL A 149 -7.28 6.74 -11.02
N PHE A 150 -7.41 7.97 -10.54
CA PHE A 150 -6.87 8.39 -9.25
C PHE A 150 -7.56 7.70 -8.06
N GLN A 151 -8.86 7.36 -8.14
CA GLN A 151 -9.55 6.62 -7.09
C GLN A 151 -9.03 5.19 -7.01
N VAL A 152 -8.77 4.55 -8.17
CA VAL A 152 -8.15 3.23 -8.19
C VAL A 152 -6.76 3.31 -7.58
N ARG A 153 -5.92 4.26 -8.02
CA ARG A 153 -4.57 4.44 -7.46
C ARG A 153 -4.58 4.67 -5.95
N ALA A 154 -5.48 5.53 -5.45
CA ALA A 154 -5.65 5.73 -4.02
C ALA A 154 -5.98 4.43 -3.27
N LEU A 155 -6.86 3.57 -3.81
CA LEU A 155 -7.14 2.25 -3.21
C LEU A 155 -5.93 1.31 -3.24
N LEU A 156 -5.11 1.39 -4.30
CA LEU A 156 -3.88 0.60 -4.42
C LEU A 156 -2.80 1.07 -3.43
N GLU A 157 -2.62 2.39 -3.30
CA GLU A 157 -1.68 3.04 -2.38
C GLU A 157 -2.06 2.80 -0.91
N LEU A 158 -3.36 2.74 -0.61
CA LEU A 158 -3.88 2.33 0.70
C LEU A 158 -3.68 0.82 0.98
N GLY A 159 -3.26 0.03 -0.01
CA GLY A 159 -3.18 -1.43 0.10
C GLY A 159 -4.55 -2.12 0.23
N ALA A 160 -5.65 -1.41 -0.07
CA ALA A 160 -7.00 -1.94 0.07
C ALA A 160 -7.28 -3.06 -0.96
N ILE A 161 -6.65 -2.98 -2.14
CA ILE A 161 -6.68 -4.05 -3.15
C ILE A 161 -5.27 -4.62 -3.30
N PRO A 162 -5.01 -5.86 -2.86
CA PRO A 162 -3.67 -6.42 -2.86
C PRO A 162 -3.16 -6.72 -4.27
N LEU A 163 -1.86 -6.53 -4.46
CA LEU A 163 -1.12 -6.96 -5.64
C LEU A 163 -1.05 -8.49 -5.67
N VAL A 164 -1.51 -9.10 -6.77
CA VAL A 164 -1.50 -10.55 -6.96
C VAL A 164 -0.46 -11.05 -7.95
N GLY A 165 0.15 -10.16 -8.73
CA GLY A 165 1.17 -10.55 -9.70
C GLY A 165 1.55 -9.44 -10.66
N ARG A 166 2.29 -9.80 -11.71
CA ARG A 166 2.59 -8.93 -12.85
C ARG A 166 2.45 -9.68 -14.16
N ARG A 167 1.90 -9.08 -15.22
CA ARG A 167 1.84 -9.63 -16.58
C ARG A 167 2.65 -8.73 -17.52
N GLY A 168 3.87 -9.14 -17.84
CA GLY A 168 4.85 -8.23 -18.46
C GLY A 168 5.17 -7.10 -17.50
N GLU A 169 5.02 -5.86 -17.95
CA GLU A 169 5.20 -4.66 -17.12
C GLU A 169 3.96 -4.30 -16.29
N GLU A 170 2.79 -4.87 -16.60
CA GLU A 170 1.54 -4.53 -15.93
C GLU A 170 1.43 -5.22 -14.57
N SER A 171 1.02 -4.47 -13.54
CA SER A 171 0.68 -5.03 -12.23
C SER A 171 -0.75 -5.59 -12.22
N LEU A 172 -0.91 -6.78 -11.64
CA LEU A 172 -2.20 -7.47 -11.48
C LEU A 172 -2.63 -7.40 -10.02
N TYR A 173 -3.89 -7.06 -9.79
CA TYR A 173 -4.47 -6.84 -8.47
C TYR A 173 -5.69 -7.76 -8.23
N SER A 174 -6.02 -7.99 -6.97
CA SER A 174 -7.11 -8.92 -6.61
C SER A 174 -8.48 -8.39 -7.05
N ARG A 175 -9.11 -9.08 -8.00
CA ARG A 175 -10.47 -8.77 -8.45
C ARG A 175 -11.52 -8.95 -7.37
N SER A 176 -11.43 -10.01 -6.56
CA SER A 176 -12.39 -10.28 -5.50
C SER A 176 -12.41 -9.16 -4.46
N HIS A 177 -11.23 -8.72 -3.99
CA HIS A 177 -11.14 -7.61 -3.04
C HIS A 177 -11.73 -6.32 -3.58
N ALA A 178 -11.55 -6.03 -4.87
CA ALA A 178 -12.17 -4.86 -5.49
C ALA A 178 -13.70 -4.94 -5.49
N ILE A 179 -14.27 -6.12 -5.78
CA ILE A 179 -15.72 -6.35 -5.71
C ILE A 179 -16.21 -6.26 -4.26
N ASP A 180 -15.47 -6.83 -3.30
CA ASP A 180 -15.82 -6.77 -1.88
C ASP A 180 -15.82 -5.32 -1.37
N ILE A 181 -14.83 -4.52 -1.76
CA ILE A 181 -14.79 -3.08 -1.46
C ILE A 181 -16.00 -2.39 -2.05
N LEU A 182 -16.29 -2.59 -3.34
CA LEU A 182 -17.43 -1.97 -3.99
C LEU A 182 -18.74 -2.35 -3.27
N THR A 183 -18.89 -3.62 -2.91
CA THR A 183 -20.06 -4.15 -2.21
C THR A 183 -20.18 -3.56 -0.81
N LYS A 184 -19.08 -3.42 -0.07
CA LYS A 184 -19.06 -2.75 1.24
C LYS A 184 -19.42 -1.28 1.13
N VAL A 185 -18.88 -0.57 0.15
CA VAL A 185 -19.17 0.87 -0.06
C VAL A 185 -20.63 1.07 -0.49
N ILE A 186 -21.14 0.24 -1.40
CA ILE A 186 -22.55 0.29 -1.83
C ILE A 186 -23.48 -0.11 -0.69
N GLY A 187 -23.20 -1.22 -0.03
CA GLY A 187 -24.04 -1.76 1.06
C GLY A 187 -24.05 -0.89 2.32
N ARG A 188 -23.02 -0.06 2.54
CA ARG A 188 -22.98 0.94 3.62
C ARG A 188 -23.64 2.26 3.27
N SER A 189 -24.25 2.39 2.08
CA SER A 189 -25.09 3.53 1.74
C SER A 189 -26.26 3.59 2.72
N SER A 190 -26.08 4.37 3.79
CA SER A 190 -26.92 4.41 4.99
C SER A 190 -27.77 5.67 5.06
N VAL A 191 -27.72 6.49 4.00
CA VAL A 191 -28.37 7.79 3.97
C VAL A 191 -29.78 7.62 3.44
N ASP A 192 -30.76 8.11 4.22
CA ASP A 192 -32.16 8.16 3.82
C ASP A 192 -32.29 8.90 2.47
N PRO A 193 -33.15 8.44 1.53
CA PRO A 193 -33.39 9.15 0.29
C PRO A 193 -33.63 10.67 0.43
N SER A 194 -34.25 11.10 1.53
CA SER A 194 -34.48 12.51 1.86
C SER A 194 -33.21 13.31 2.15
N GLU A 195 -32.17 12.65 2.68
CA GLU A 195 -30.88 13.26 3.02
C GLU A 195 -29.90 13.29 1.83
N ILE A 196 -30.20 12.64 0.70
CA ILE A 196 -29.31 12.57 -0.47
C ILE A 196 -28.89 13.97 -0.97
N ASN A 197 -29.79 14.96 -0.87
CA ASN A 197 -29.50 16.34 -1.30
C ASN A 197 -28.48 17.06 -0.40
N SER A 198 -28.24 16.56 0.81
CA SER A 198 -27.20 17.08 1.71
C SER A 198 -25.81 16.50 1.44
N LEU A 199 -25.73 15.43 0.64
CA LEU A 199 -24.48 14.81 0.24
C LEU A 199 -23.92 15.49 -1.01
N GLU A 200 -22.60 15.52 -1.11
CA GLU A 200 -21.90 16.07 -2.26
C GLU A 200 -21.18 14.99 -3.05
N GLU A 201 -20.97 15.18 -4.35
CA GLU A 201 -20.10 14.30 -5.11
C GLU A 201 -18.71 14.28 -4.47
N ASN A 202 -18.13 13.09 -4.26
CA ASN A 202 -16.80 12.95 -3.64
C ASN A 202 -15.66 13.66 -4.42
N GLN A 203 -15.94 14.13 -5.63
CA GLN A 203 -15.04 14.88 -6.51
C GLN A 203 -15.39 16.37 -6.63
N SER A 204 -16.32 16.88 -5.81
CA SER A 204 -16.60 18.31 -5.78
C SER A 204 -15.40 19.08 -5.22
N ASN A 205 -15.21 20.33 -5.66
CA ASN A 205 -14.13 21.17 -5.14
C ASN A 205 -14.26 21.42 -3.63
N SER A 206 -15.49 21.49 -3.11
CA SER A 206 -15.79 21.66 -1.69
C SER A 206 -15.38 20.45 -0.86
N ILE A 207 -15.56 19.23 -1.38
CA ILE A 207 -15.08 18.00 -0.72
C ILE A 207 -13.55 17.90 -0.79
N GLN A 208 -12.97 18.16 -1.97
CA GLN A 208 -11.52 18.06 -2.19
C GLN A 208 -10.73 19.15 -1.43
N ALA A 209 -11.36 20.25 -1.03
CA ALA A 209 -10.77 21.23 -0.14
C ALA A 209 -10.62 20.72 1.30
N ILE A 210 -11.42 19.72 1.70
CA ILE A 210 -11.37 19.15 3.05
C ILE A 210 -10.34 18.03 3.12
N ALA A 211 -10.33 17.13 2.13
CA ALA A 211 -9.47 15.95 2.15
C ALA A 211 -9.07 15.50 0.73
N THR A 212 -7.93 14.79 0.64
CA THR A 212 -7.49 14.14 -0.59
C THR A 212 -8.36 12.94 -0.94
N ASP A 213 -8.37 12.50 -2.20
CA ASP A 213 -9.08 11.28 -2.62
C ASP A 213 -8.69 10.06 -1.78
N GLN A 214 -7.40 9.92 -1.47
CA GLN A 214 -6.88 8.85 -0.62
C GLN A 214 -7.50 8.92 0.77
N LYS A 215 -7.50 10.09 1.41
CA LYS A 215 -8.06 10.24 2.75
C LYS A 215 -9.58 10.07 2.77
N ILE A 216 -10.28 10.56 1.74
CA ILE A 216 -11.74 10.35 1.57
C ILE A 216 -12.04 8.85 1.49
N LEU A 217 -11.33 8.10 0.64
CA LEU A 217 -11.54 6.66 0.49
C LEU A 217 -11.19 5.89 1.77
N GLU A 218 -10.11 6.26 2.46
CA GLU A 218 -9.76 5.71 3.77
C GLU A 218 -10.90 5.87 4.78
N LEU A 219 -11.46 7.09 4.90
CA LEU A 219 -12.55 7.38 5.83
C LEU A 219 -13.85 6.65 5.46
N ILE A 220 -14.14 6.49 4.17
CA ILE A 220 -15.28 5.70 3.68
C ILE A 220 -15.10 4.23 4.05
N LEU A 221 -13.91 3.65 3.79
CA LEU A 221 -13.60 2.25 4.11
C LEU A 221 -13.64 1.99 5.62
N ALA A 222 -13.21 2.97 6.42
CA ALA A 222 -13.31 2.96 7.87
C ALA A 222 -14.74 3.16 8.40
N GLY A 223 -15.70 3.53 7.55
CA GLY A 223 -17.08 3.81 7.95
C GLY A 223 -17.26 5.09 8.76
N LYS A 224 -16.32 6.04 8.67
CA LYS A 224 -16.34 7.32 9.39
C LYS A 224 -17.12 8.42 8.65
N VAL A 225 -17.39 8.21 7.36
CA VAL A 225 -18.09 9.17 6.51
C VAL A 225 -19.29 8.47 5.90
N ARG A 226 -20.48 9.05 6.09
CA ARG A 226 -21.69 8.56 5.41
C ARG A 226 -21.58 8.76 3.92
N THR A 227 -22.01 7.74 3.19
CA THR A 227 -22.03 7.72 1.74
C THR A 227 -23.43 7.48 1.20
N GLY A 228 -23.69 7.98 0.00
CA GLY A 228 -24.92 7.74 -0.75
C GLY A 228 -24.66 7.64 -2.25
N PHE A 229 -25.70 7.35 -3.01
CA PHE A 229 -25.65 7.32 -4.48
C PHE A 229 -26.83 8.11 -5.05
N ARG A 230 -26.57 8.92 -6.08
CA ARG A 230 -27.66 9.52 -6.86
C ARG A 230 -28.20 8.48 -7.84
N SER A 231 -29.50 8.19 -7.77
CA SER A 231 -30.15 7.26 -8.67
C SER A 231 -29.91 7.64 -10.15
N GLY A 232 -29.56 6.64 -10.97
CA GLY A 232 -29.57 6.74 -12.44
C GLY A 232 -28.40 7.44 -13.14
N GLN A 233 -27.49 8.17 -12.47
CA GLN A 233 -26.51 9.02 -13.19
C GLN A 233 -25.11 8.40 -13.38
N LYS A 234 -24.51 7.80 -12.35
CA LYS A 234 -23.14 7.26 -12.42
C LYS A 234 -23.07 5.97 -11.60
N LYS A 235 -22.46 4.92 -12.15
CA LYS A 235 -22.28 3.62 -11.48
C LYS A 235 -20.94 3.57 -10.75
N GLY A 236 -20.91 2.84 -9.63
CA GLY A 236 -19.68 2.58 -8.87
C GLY A 236 -19.14 3.80 -8.10
N LEU A 237 -17.83 3.79 -7.81
CA LEU A 237 -17.19 4.82 -6.97
C LEU A 237 -17.21 6.23 -7.57
N SER A 238 -17.42 6.36 -8.88
CA SER A 238 -17.56 7.64 -9.57
C SER A 238 -18.91 8.33 -9.33
N GLY A 239 -19.93 7.59 -8.90
CA GLY A 239 -21.25 8.11 -8.52
C GLY A 239 -21.45 8.27 -7.01
N LEU A 240 -20.38 8.05 -6.23
CA LEU A 240 -20.44 8.09 -4.78
C LEU A 240 -20.59 9.53 -4.28
N LEU A 241 -21.61 9.75 -3.46
CA LEU A 241 -21.82 10.97 -2.71
C LEU A 241 -21.31 10.77 -1.28
N VAL A 242 -20.81 11.83 -0.66
CA VAL A 242 -20.23 11.84 0.69
C VAL A 242 -20.80 12.98 1.52
N SER A 243 -20.96 12.75 2.83
CA SER A 243 -21.36 13.80 3.77
C SER A 243 -20.19 14.76 4.01
N ARG A 244 -20.37 16.03 3.62
CA ARG A 244 -19.38 17.08 3.87
C ARG A 244 -19.18 17.33 5.37
N ALA A 245 -20.26 17.27 6.15
CA ALA A 245 -20.20 17.47 7.60
C ALA A 245 -19.35 16.38 8.28
N ASP A 246 -19.52 15.12 7.88
CA ASP A 246 -18.77 14.00 8.44
C ASP A 246 -17.28 14.09 8.08
N LEU A 247 -16.98 14.54 6.86
CA LEU A 247 -15.60 14.78 6.43
C LEU A 247 -14.93 15.89 7.25
N ILE A 248 -15.64 17.00 7.49
CA ILE A 248 -15.15 18.08 8.36
C ILE A 248 -14.91 17.53 9.78
N ALA A 249 -15.83 16.73 10.31
CA ALA A 249 -15.69 16.15 11.65
C ALA A 249 -14.56 15.10 11.74
N SER A 250 -14.24 14.41 10.64
CA SER A 250 -13.28 13.30 10.61
C SER A 250 -11.86 13.71 10.19
N VAL A 251 -11.69 14.92 9.67
CA VAL A 251 -10.40 15.42 9.17
C VAL A 251 -9.97 16.59 10.04
N ASP A 252 -8.77 16.42 10.62
CA ASP A 252 -8.13 17.44 11.43
C ASP A 252 -8.04 18.76 10.65
N GLU A 253 -8.34 19.86 11.33
CA GLU A 253 -8.40 21.19 10.68
C GLU A 253 -7.08 21.53 9.97
N GLU A 254 -5.97 21.04 10.52
CA GLU A 254 -4.61 21.28 10.05
C GLU A 254 -4.30 20.63 8.70
N ASP A 255 -4.96 19.50 8.41
CA ASP A 255 -4.79 18.73 7.17
C ASP A 255 -5.70 19.22 6.04
N ARG A 256 -6.63 20.13 6.33
CA ARG A 256 -7.52 20.71 5.31
C ARG A 256 -6.72 21.58 4.34
N GLY A 257 -7.11 21.56 3.08
CA GLY A 257 -6.44 22.31 2.01
C GLY A 257 -7.05 23.70 1.81
N LEU A 258 -6.21 24.73 1.74
CA LEU A 258 -6.60 26.07 1.32
C LEU A 258 -6.20 26.31 -0.14
N THR A 259 -7.11 26.92 -0.91
CA THR A 259 -6.82 27.44 -2.26
C THR A 259 -5.96 28.70 -2.19
N GLY A 260 -5.24 29.03 -3.26
CA GLY A 260 -4.46 30.27 -3.35
C GLY A 260 -5.27 31.52 -2.99
N VAL A 261 -6.52 31.62 -3.46
CA VAL A 261 -7.42 32.74 -3.15
C VAL A 261 -7.76 32.81 -1.66
N GLN A 262 -8.01 31.66 -1.02
CA GLN A 262 -8.27 31.61 0.43
C GLN A 262 -7.03 32.00 1.23
N ILE A 263 -5.84 31.57 0.80
CA ILE A 263 -4.57 31.92 1.45
C ILE A 263 -4.30 33.42 1.30
N ALA A 264 -4.42 33.97 0.09
CA ALA A 264 -4.24 35.39 -0.19
C ALA A 264 -5.19 36.24 0.67
N LYS A 265 -6.48 35.85 0.75
CA LYS A 265 -7.46 36.51 1.62
C LYS A 265 -7.11 36.41 3.09
N ARG A 266 -6.69 35.23 3.56
CA ARG A 266 -6.33 34.96 4.97
C ARG A 266 -5.12 35.77 5.40
N LEU A 267 -4.04 35.73 4.61
CA LEU A 267 -2.81 36.50 4.82
C LEU A 267 -2.97 37.98 4.47
N ARG A 268 -4.10 38.37 3.87
CA ARG A 268 -4.40 39.74 3.40
C ARG A 268 -3.35 40.27 2.41
N VAL A 269 -2.88 39.42 1.51
CA VAL A 269 -1.92 39.73 0.44
C VAL A 269 -2.58 39.57 -0.94
N SER A 270 -1.96 40.11 -1.98
CA SER A 270 -2.40 39.87 -3.37
C SER A 270 -1.89 38.53 -3.90
N ASP A 271 -2.50 38.03 -4.98
CA ASP A 271 -2.06 36.78 -5.63
C ASP A 271 -0.62 36.84 -6.14
N ALA A 272 -0.15 38.02 -6.58
CA ALA A 272 1.24 38.23 -7.00
C ALA A 272 2.22 38.01 -5.84
N VAL A 273 1.89 38.52 -4.65
CA VAL A 273 2.70 38.34 -3.44
C VAL A 273 2.68 36.89 -2.99
N LEU A 274 1.52 36.24 -3.06
CA LEU A 274 1.43 34.82 -2.73
C LEU A 274 2.30 33.97 -3.67
N SER A 275 2.32 34.29 -4.97
CA SER A 275 3.22 33.65 -5.95
C SER A 275 4.70 33.85 -5.57
N ASP A 276 5.07 35.07 -5.19
CA ASP A 276 6.42 35.38 -4.75
C ASP A 276 6.81 34.63 -3.47
N LEU A 277 5.89 34.49 -2.51
CA LEU A 277 6.11 33.72 -1.28
C LEU A 277 6.41 32.24 -1.58
N TYR A 278 5.74 31.65 -2.58
CA TYR A 278 6.07 30.32 -3.08
C TYR A 278 7.40 30.26 -3.83
N GLN A 279 7.78 31.33 -4.54
CA GLN A 279 9.01 31.40 -5.31
C GLN A 279 10.25 31.50 -4.41
N VAL A 280 10.19 32.33 -3.37
CA VAL A 280 11.30 32.49 -2.40
C VAL A 280 11.32 31.40 -1.33
N GLY A 281 10.33 30.51 -1.31
CA GLY A 281 10.26 29.38 -0.39
C GLY A 281 9.77 29.71 1.02
N ALA A 282 9.37 30.96 1.30
CA ALA A 282 8.81 31.35 2.59
C ALA A 282 7.45 30.68 2.86
N LEU A 283 6.68 30.43 1.79
CA LEU A 283 5.55 29.51 1.85
C LEU A 283 5.90 28.26 1.02
N PRO A 284 5.87 27.05 1.60
CA PRO A 284 6.06 25.82 0.85
C PRO A 284 5.07 25.72 -0.32
N ARG A 285 5.53 25.22 -1.46
CA ARG A 285 4.65 25.03 -2.63
C ARG A 285 3.47 24.13 -2.25
N PRO A 286 2.27 24.37 -2.83
CA PRO A 286 1.11 23.53 -2.57
C PRO A 286 1.44 22.06 -2.83
N SER A 287 1.23 21.22 -1.83
CA SER A 287 1.57 19.79 -1.87
C SER A 287 0.38 18.92 -2.27
N ILE A 288 -0.85 19.42 -2.12
CA ILE A 288 -2.06 18.68 -2.41
C ILE A 288 -2.54 19.06 -3.81
N ARG A 289 -2.65 18.07 -4.69
CA ARG A 289 -3.22 18.23 -6.04
C ARG A 289 -4.58 17.58 -6.10
N THR A 290 -5.61 18.39 -6.37
CA THR A 290 -6.98 17.87 -6.57
C THR A 290 -7.11 17.21 -7.94
N ALA A 291 -8.17 16.40 -8.11
CA ALA A 291 -8.51 15.78 -9.39
C ALA A 291 -8.70 16.77 -10.55
N ARG A 292 -9.07 18.03 -10.26
CA ARG A 292 -9.22 19.11 -11.27
C ARG A 292 -7.95 19.94 -11.47
N GLY A 293 -6.84 19.55 -10.84
CA GLY A 293 -5.56 20.25 -10.98
C GLY A 293 -5.41 21.48 -10.09
N PHE A 294 -6.38 21.79 -9.23
CA PHE A 294 -6.17 22.80 -8.19
C PHE A 294 -5.07 22.34 -7.24
N LYS A 295 -4.24 23.31 -6.88
CA LYS A 295 -3.15 23.20 -5.92
C LYS A 295 -3.65 23.72 -4.58
N LEU A 296 -3.66 22.88 -3.56
CA LEU A 296 -4.08 23.21 -2.20
C LEU A 296 -2.86 23.17 -1.27
N THR A 297 -2.83 24.12 -0.34
CA THR A 297 -1.80 24.20 0.71
C THR A 297 -2.44 23.83 2.04
N PRO A 298 -1.87 22.89 2.81
CA PRO A 298 -2.39 22.52 4.13
C PRO A 298 -2.53 23.74 5.05
N VAL A 299 -3.56 23.75 5.90
CA VAL A 299 -3.76 24.80 6.90
C VAL A 299 -2.56 24.88 7.85
N SER A 300 -1.98 23.74 8.24
CA SER A 300 -0.75 23.69 9.06
C SER A 300 0.40 24.49 8.45
N THR A 301 0.57 24.41 7.13
CA THR A 301 1.62 25.15 6.40
C THR A 301 1.37 26.67 6.46
N VAL A 302 0.11 27.09 6.35
CA VAL A 302 -0.25 28.51 6.46
C VAL A 302 -0.12 28.99 7.91
N ARG A 303 -0.47 28.17 8.91
CA ARG A 303 -0.25 28.48 10.33
C ARG A 303 1.23 28.61 10.66
N ALA A 304 2.08 27.72 10.14
CA ALA A 304 3.52 27.79 10.31
C ALA A 304 4.08 29.10 9.72
N PHE A 305 3.60 29.49 8.53
CA PHE A 305 3.91 30.80 7.96
C PHE A 305 3.43 31.95 8.86
N GLU A 306 2.17 31.92 9.32
CA GLU A 306 1.61 32.95 10.21
C GLU A 306 2.37 33.02 11.56
N ALA A 307 2.96 31.92 12.03
CA ALA A 307 3.77 31.89 13.25
C ALA A 307 5.17 32.48 13.04
N GLN A 308 5.77 32.27 11.86
CA GLN A 308 7.12 32.73 11.56
C GLN A 308 7.15 34.16 10.99
N TYR A 309 6.14 34.54 10.23
CA TYR A 309 6.10 35.79 9.47
C TYR A 309 4.87 36.63 9.82
N ALA A 310 5.00 37.95 9.67
CA ALA A 310 3.89 38.89 9.72
C ALA A 310 3.86 39.74 8.44
N THR A 311 2.65 40.05 7.98
CA THR A 311 2.47 40.95 6.83
C THR A 311 2.51 42.41 7.27
N LEU A 312 2.95 43.33 6.40
CA LEU A 312 2.94 44.77 6.71
C LEU A 312 1.59 45.28 7.23
N ARG A 313 0.48 44.72 6.72
CA ARG A 313 -0.87 45.10 7.16
C ARG A 313 -1.18 44.63 8.56
N GLU A 314 -0.72 43.43 8.92
CA GLU A 314 -0.84 42.93 10.29
C GLU A 314 -0.03 43.79 11.27
N ILE A 315 1.21 44.12 10.92
CA ILE A 315 2.07 45.01 11.71
C ILE A 315 1.41 46.38 11.88
N ALA A 316 0.91 46.97 10.80
CA ALA A 316 0.23 48.27 10.83
C ALA A 316 -0.98 48.28 11.77
N ASN A 317 -1.80 47.22 11.72
CA ASN A 317 -2.93 47.06 12.63
C ASN A 317 -2.49 46.90 14.09
N GLY A 318 -1.45 46.11 14.36
CA GLY A 318 -0.90 45.93 15.71
C GLY A 318 -0.36 47.21 16.33
N LEU A 319 0.12 48.15 15.51
CA LEU A 319 0.61 49.46 15.96
C LEU A 319 -0.45 50.56 15.94
N GLY A 320 -1.65 50.30 15.42
CA GLY A 320 -2.66 51.34 15.18
C GLY A 320 -2.21 52.40 14.15
N LEU A 321 -1.38 52.03 13.18
CA LEU A 321 -0.82 52.94 12.17
C LEU A 321 -1.32 52.61 10.76
N SER A 322 -1.15 53.55 9.84
CA SER A 322 -1.24 53.24 8.40
C SER A 322 -0.05 52.36 7.97
N THR A 323 -0.18 51.64 6.85
CA THR A 323 0.91 50.81 6.29
C THR A 323 2.19 51.62 6.03
N ASN A 324 2.06 52.87 5.57
CA ASN A 324 3.18 53.79 5.40
C ASN A 324 3.80 54.20 6.74
N GLY A 325 2.99 54.42 7.77
CA GLY A 325 3.45 54.71 9.13
C GLY A 325 4.24 53.54 9.71
N ALA A 326 3.69 52.33 9.63
CA ALA A 326 4.37 51.11 10.07
C ALA A 326 5.69 50.88 9.32
N MET A 327 5.72 51.09 8.00
CA MET A 327 6.94 50.99 7.20
C MET A 327 8.03 51.98 7.65
N LYS A 328 7.66 53.23 8.00
CA LYS A 328 8.61 54.22 8.56
C LYS A 328 9.19 53.74 9.89
N VAL A 329 8.36 53.18 10.77
CA VAL A 329 8.81 52.63 12.06
C VAL A 329 9.78 51.47 11.84
N LEU A 330 9.45 50.53 10.95
CA LEU A 330 10.31 49.37 10.65
C LEU A 330 11.67 49.80 10.07
N LYS A 331 11.67 50.77 9.14
CA LYS A 331 12.91 51.36 8.58
C LYS A 331 13.76 52.05 9.65
N ALA A 332 13.14 52.83 10.54
CA ALA A 332 13.86 53.50 11.64
C ALA A 332 14.50 52.48 12.61
N LYS A 333 13.89 51.30 12.75
CA LYS A 333 14.41 50.18 13.53
C LYS A 333 15.36 49.26 12.75
N LYS A 334 15.67 49.59 11.48
CA LYS A 334 16.54 48.80 10.59
C LYS A 334 16.06 47.35 10.37
N ILE A 335 14.75 47.11 10.45
CA ILE A 335 14.18 45.80 10.16
C ILE A 335 13.95 45.66 8.66
N SER A 336 14.51 44.62 8.07
CA SER A 336 14.43 44.36 6.64
C SER A 336 13.24 43.48 6.30
N ALA A 337 12.58 43.77 5.19
CA ALA A 337 11.55 42.90 4.65
C ALA A 337 12.19 41.70 3.95
N LEU A 338 11.46 40.59 3.90
CA LEU A 338 11.78 39.45 3.03
C LEU A 338 11.88 39.94 1.57
N PRO A 339 12.94 39.60 0.82
CA PRO A 339 13.15 40.09 -0.54
C PRO A 339 12.21 39.38 -1.52
N LEU A 340 11.05 39.98 -1.78
CA LEU A 340 10.07 39.46 -2.74
C LEU A 340 10.27 40.07 -4.14
N PRO A 341 10.24 39.26 -5.23
CA PRO A 341 10.43 39.73 -6.61
C PRO A 341 9.56 40.92 -7.04
N CYS A 342 8.30 40.97 -6.62
CA CYS A 342 7.38 42.04 -7.03
C CYS A 342 7.69 43.40 -6.38
N GLY A 343 8.47 43.43 -5.29
CA GLY A 343 8.85 44.65 -4.55
C GLY A 343 7.68 45.45 -3.96
N ARG A 344 6.43 45.00 -4.08
CA ARG A 344 5.22 45.79 -3.78
C ARG A 344 4.55 45.47 -2.45
N TYR A 345 5.01 44.45 -1.74
CA TYR A 345 4.53 44.10 -0.41
C TYR A 345 5.66 43.56 0.44
N SER A 346 5.62 43.85 1.73
CA SER A 346 6.66 43.48 2.68
C SER A 346 6.10 42.49 3.69
N VAL A 347 6.75 41.33 3.74
CA VAL A 347 6.58 40.32 4.78
C VAL A 347 7.83 40.38 5.64
N PHE A 348 7.67 40.25 6.95
CA PHE A 348 8.75 40.39 7.93
C PHE A 348 8.75 39.17 8.84
N GLU A 349 9.92 38.76 9.31
CA GLU A 349 10.01 37.72 10.34
C GLU A 349 9.46 38.24 11.67
N ARG A 350 8.64 37.44 12.34
CA ARG A 350 8.06 37.81 13.64
C ARG A 350 9.11 38.05 14.70
N ALA A 351 10.21 37.30 14.66
CA ALA A 351 11.33 37.46 15.58
C ALA A 351 11.88 38.89 15.57
N ASP A 352 11.97 39.51 14.39
CA ASP A 352 12.51 40.87 14.23
C ASP A 352 11.58 41.95 14.76
N ILE A 353 10.26 41.72 14.71
CA ILE A 353 9.22 42.70 15.06
C ILE A 353 8.61 42.48 16.46
N ALA A 354 9.00 41.42 17.16
CA ALA A 354 8.46 41.06 18.47
C ALA A 354 8.59 42.18 19.52
N ASN A 355 9.63 43.01 19.40
CA ASN A 355 9.86 44.14 20.30
C ASN A 355 9.04 45.41 19.97
N ILE A 356 8.28 45.39 18.88
CA ILE A 356 7.56 46.57 18.36
C ILE A 356 6.05 46.41 18.53
N ILE A 357 5.52 45.20 18.27
CA ILE A 357 4.10 44.88 18.45
C ILE A 357 3.92 44.37 19.89
N ARG A 358 3.45 45.23 20.79
CA ARG A 358 3.04 44.86 22.16
C ARG A 358 1.53 44.82 22.28
#